data_AF-A0A103C8T8-F1
#
_entry.id   AF-A0A103C8T8-F1
#
_cell.length_a   1.000
_cell.length_b   1.000
_cell.length_c   1.000
_cell.angle_alpha   90.00
_cell.angle_beta   90.00
_cell.angle_gamma   90.00
#
_symmetry.space_group_name_H-M   'P 1'
#
loop_
_entity.id
_entity.type
_entity.pdbx_description
1 polymer ?
#
loop_
_entity_poly.entity_id
_entity_poly.type
_entity_poly.pdbx_seq_one_letter_code
_entity_poly.pdbx_strand_id
1 'polypeptide(L)'
;MSDTTRAGLRKLLASRYAYLVRRLERVTGSKDGAADALHETWLRLENANVSTQVTNADAYILGMANNVAIDQHRRERRHLHDDDVETLLELPDEVADPERIVAARRKVDALKDVLSGLPPRRRAILLAARVDGLLNREIAERFGISLRLVESELSAAMKYCLQRMQEEGEPYTGSRGGPRKF
;
A
#
# COMPACT_ATOMS: atom_id res chain seq x y z
N MET A 1 -9.70 -17.37 -24.11
CA MET A 1 -9.89 -15.93 -23.80
C MET A 1 -9.04 -15.46 -22.63
N SER A 2 -8.88 -16.24 -21.54
CA SER A 2 -8.03 -15.90 -20.39
C SER A 2 -6.54 -15.69 -20.71
N ASP A 3 -5.98 -16.47 -21.65
CA ASP A 3 -4.55 -16.42 -21.98
C ASP A 3 -4.14 -15.12 -22.70
N THR A 4 -5.01 -14.58 -23.56
CA THR A 4 -4.82 -13.27 -24.21
C THR A 4 -4.85 -12.13 -23.20
N THR A 5 -5.75 -12.20 -22.21
CA THR A 5 -5.82 -11.21 -21.12
C THR A 5 -4.55 -11.22 -20.29
N ARG A 6 -4.04 -12.41 -19.94
CA ARG A 6 -2.79 -12.59 -19.19
C ARG A 6 -1.58 -12.00 -19.93
N ALA A 7 -1.42 -12.35 -21.21
CA ALA A 7 -0.36 -11.81 -22.06
C ALA A 7 -0.44 -10.27 -22.16
N GLY A 8 -1.65 -9.73 -22.24
CA GLY A 8 -1.90 -8.28 -22.21
C GLY A 8 -1.45 -7.61 -20.91
N LEU A 9 -1.78 -8.20 -19.76
CA LEU A 9 -1.37 -7.69 -18.44
C LEU A 9 0.15 -7.74 -18.26
N ARG A 10 0.81 -8.83 -18.68
CA ARG A 10 2.28 -8.92 -18.65
C ARG A 10 2.92 -7.86 -19.53
N LYS A 11 2.43 -7.70 -20.77
CA LYS A 11 2.94 -6.65 -21.67
C LYS A 11 2.80 -5.24 -21.07
N LEU A 12 1.69 -4.97 -20.38
CA LEU A 12 1.48 -3.70 -19.68
C LEU A 12 2.42 -3.53 -18.49
N LEU A 13 2.62 -4.58 -17.68
CA LEU A 13 3.56 -4.57 -16.57
C LEU A 13 4.97 -4.24 -17.07
N ALA A 14 5.44 -4.94 -18.11
CA ALA A 14 6.75 -4.69 -18.71
C ALA A 14 6.90 -3.26 -19.24
N SER A 15 5.90 -2.75 -19.98
CA SER A 15 5.98 -1.41 -20.58
C SER A 15 5.93 -0.28 -19.55
N ARG A 16 5.42 -0.55 -18.35
CA ARG A 16 5.27 0.44 -17.27
C ARG A 16 6.08 0.11 -16.02
N TYR A 17 7.04 -0.81 -16.13
CA TYR A 17 7.79 -1.34 -14.99
C TYR A 17 8.36 -0.24 -14.09
N ALA A 18 9.12 0.72 -14.66
CA ALA A 18 9.72 1.82 -13.89
C ALA A 18 8.69 2.72 -13.19
N TYR A 19 7.51 2.92 -13.79
CA TYR A 19 6.42 3.66 -13.17
C TYR A 19 5.81 2.90 -11.99
N LEU A 20 5.64 1.59 -12.13
CA LEU A 20 5.10 0.72 -11.10
C LEU A 20 6.07 0.56 -9.92
N VAL A 21 7.37 0.40 -10.19
CA VAL A 21 8.44 0.35 -9.17
C VAL A 21 8.39 1.61 -8.31
N ARG A 22 8.43 2.80 -8.93
CA ARG A 22 8.33 4.09 -8.20
C ARG A 22 7.06 4.22 -7.37
N ARG A 23 5.98 3.57 -7.78
CA ARG A 23 4.70 3.62 -7.05
C ARG A 23 4.69 2.65 -5.87
N LEU A 24 5.32 1.48 -6.02
CA LEU A 24 5.49 0.47 -4.98
C LEU A 24 6.59 0.82 -3.97
N GLU A 25 7.65 1.52 -4.38
CA GLU A 25 8.69 2.07 -3.51
C GLU A 25 8.11 2.87 -2.35
N ARG A 26 7.04 3.64 -2.62
CA ARG A 26 6.32 4.42 -1.60
C ARG A 26 5.56 3.56 -0.59
N VAL A 27 5.36 2.29 -0.90
CA VAL A 27 4.64 1.31 -0.07
C VAL A 27 5.61 0.37 0.62
N THR A 28 6.66 -0.08 -0.06
CA THR A 28 7.70 -0.98 0.47
C THR A 28 8.78 -0.26 1.26
N GLY A 29 8.99 1.03 1.01
CA GLY A 29 10.13 1.77 1.56
C GLY A 29 11.49 1.40 0.95
N SER A 30 11.52 0.43 0.02
CA SER A 30 12.72 -0.07 -0.64
C SER A 30 12.47 -0.27 -2.14
N LYS A 31 13.41 0.21 -2.96
CA LYS A 31 13.41 0.01 -4.42
C LYS A 31 13.57 -1.46 -4.80
N ASP A 32 14.44 -2.17 -4.11
CA ASP A 32 14.67 -3.58 -4.39
C ASP A 32 13.44 -4.40 -3.99
N GLY A 33 12.86 -4.13 -2.82
CA GLY A 33 11.60 -4.76 -2.41
C GLY A 33 10.43 -4.46 -3.37
N ALA A 34 10.39 -3.25 -3.95
CA ALA A 34 9.39 -2.90 -4.96
C ALA A 34 9.59 -3.65 -6.29
N ALA A 35 10.85 -3.83 -6.71
CA ALA A 35 11.22 -4.59 -7.89
C ALA A 35 10.89 -6.09 -7.73
N ASP A 36 11.19 -6.66 -6.57
CA ASP A 36 10.90 -8.05 -6.22
C ASP A 36 9.40 -8.31 -6.14
N ALA A 37 8.63 -7.40 -5.53
CA ALA A 37 7.18 -7.50 -5.50
C ALA A 37 6.58 -7.50 -6.92
N LEU A 38 7.13 -6.73 -7.86
CA LEU A 38 6.70 -6.74 -9.26
C LEU A 38 7.12 -8.01 -10.00
N HIS A 39 8.30 -8.55 -9.69
CA HIS A 39 8.75 -9.80 -10.27
C HIS A 39 7.84 -10.96 -9.85
N GLU A 40 7.54 -11.08 -8.56
CA GLU A 40 6.59 -12.08 -8.06
C GLU A 40 5.18 -11.85 -8.61
N THR A 41 4.76 -10.60 -8.82
CA THR A 41 3.49 -10.29 -9.51
C THR A 41 3.49 -10.82 -10.95
N TRP A 42 4.60 -10.70 -11.67
CA TRP A 42 4.74 -11.23 -13.02
C TRP A 42 4.59 -12.75 -13.07
N LEU A 43 5.19 -13.47 -12.12
CA LEU A 43 5.07 -14.92 -11.97
C LEU A 43 3.63 -15.33 -11.62
N ARG A 44 2.96 -14.59 -10.73
CA ARG A 44 1.56 -14.84 -10.39
C ARG A 44 0.63 -14.61 -11.56
N LEU A 45 0.89 -13.60 -12.39
CA LEU A 45 0.13 -13.38 -13.62
C LEU A 45 0.26 -14.59 -14.56
N GLU A 46 1.43 -15.23 -14.64
CA GLU A 46 1.65 -16.43 -15.46
C GLU A 46 0.67 -17.56 -15.15
N ASN A 47 0.38 -17.75 -13.86
CA ASN A 47 -0.46 -18.82 -13.36
C ASN A 47 -1.89 -18.36 -13.02
N ALA A 48 -2.18 -17.06 -13.12
CA ALA A 48 -3.47 -16.50 -12.73
C ALA A 48 -4.57 -16.96 -13.70
N ASN A 49 -5.66 -17.47 -13.13
CA ASN A 49 -6.90 -17.74 -13.86
C ASN A 49 -7.73 -16.44 -13.92
N VAL A 50 -7.35 -15.53 -14.83
CA VAL A 50 -8.06 -14.26 -15.03
C VAL A 50 -9.35 -14.53 -15.82
N SER A 51 -10.40 -14.96 -15.11
CA SER A 51 -11.73 -15.23 -15.67
C SER A 51 -12.58 -13.96 -15.78
N THR A 52 -12.21 -12.90 -15.06
CA THR A 52 -12.92 -11.62 -15.01
C THR A 52 -12.35 -10.62 -16.01
N GLN A 53 -13.24 -9.88 -16.66
CA GLN A 53 -12.89 -8.83 -17.60
C GLN A 53 -12.22 -7.68 -16.85
N VAL A 54 -10.89 -7.62 -16.88
CA VAL A 54 -10.12 -6.58 -16.18
C VAL A 54 -10.41 -5.23 -16.80
N THR A 55 -11.25 -4.43 -16.12
CA THR A 55 -11.68 -3.11 -16.61
C THR A 55 -10.57 -2.06 -16.52
N ASN A 56 -9.63 -2.22 -15.57
CA ASN A 56 -8.44 -1.38 -15.43
C ASN A 56 -7.21 -2.23 -15.09
N ALA A 57 -6.37 -2.45 -16.09
CA ALA A 57 -5.20 -3.31 -15.99
C ALA A 57 -4.11 -2.77 -15.05
N ASP A 58 -3.87 -1.45 -15.02
CA ASP A 58 -2.89 -0.85 -14.11
C ASP A 58 -3.29 -1.05 -12.65
N ALA A 59 -4.57 -0.80 -12.35
CA ALA A 59 -5.10 -0.94 -11.01
C ALA A 59 -5.04 -2.40 -10.53
N TYR A 60 -5.31 -3.35 -11.42
CA TYR A 60 -5.20 -4.77 -11.14
C TYR A 60 -3.77 -5.19 -10.81
N ILE A 61 -2.79 -4.79 -11.64
CA ILE A 61 -1.37 -5.09 -11.43
C ILE A 61 -0.88 -4.46 -10.13
N LEU A 62 -1.19 -3.18 -9.88
CA LEU A 62 -0.82 -2.51 -8.63
C LEU A 62 -1.47 -3.14 -7.41
N GLY A 63 -2.74 -3.57 -7.50
CA GLY A 63 -3.41 -4.26 -6.40
C GLY A 63 -2.71 -5.57 -6.04
N MET A 64 -2.37 -6.37 -7.06
CA MET A 64 -1.65 -7.63 -6.88
C MET A 64 -0.25 -7.39 -6.29
N ALA A 65 0.49 -6.45 -6.85
CA ALA A 65 1.85 -6.13 -6.40
C ALA A 65 1.90 -5.55 -4.99
N ASN A 66 0.91 -4.74 -4.59
CA ASN A 66 0.80 -4.29 -3.20
C ASN A 66 0.55 -5.46 -2.24
N ASN A 67 -0.31 -6.41 -2.61
CA ASN A 67 -0.57 -7.60 -1.78
C ASN A 67 0.69 -8.46 -1.65
N VAL A 68 1.47 -8.59 -2.73
CA VAL A 68 2.76 -9.30 -2.73
C VAL A 68 3.76 -8.61 -1.81
N ALA A 69 3.95 -7.30 -1.98
CA ALA A 69 4.85 -6.48 -1.17
C ALA A 69 4.52 -6.57 0.33
N ILE A 70 3.23 -6.50 0.67
CA ILE A 70 2.74 -6.65 2.05
C ILE A 70 3.09 -8.03 2.62
N ASP A 71 2.90 -9.10 1.84
CA ASP A 71 3.21 -10.46 2.30
C ASP A 71 4.72 -10.67 2.49
N GLN A 72 5.55 -10.13 1.59
CA GLN A 72 7.01 -10.15 1.70
C GLN A 72 7.47 -9.41 2.97
N HIS A 73 7.01 -8.18 3.17
CA HIS A 73 7.34 -7.40 4.37
C HIS A 73 6.95 -8.11 5.67
N ARG A 74 5.80 -8.80 5.68
CA ARG A 74 5.36 -9.61 6.84
C ARG A 74 6.24 -10.85 7.06
N ARG A 75 6.79 -11.46 6.01
CA ARG A 75 7.76 -12.56 6.12
C ARG A 75 9.09 -12.05 6.66
N GLU A 76 9.62 -10.97 6.10
CA GLU A 76 10.85 -10.33 6.57
C GLU A 76 10.77 -9.96 8.05
N ARG A 77 9.68 -9.31 8.49
CA ARG A 77 9.45 -9.01 9.91
C ARG A 77 9.36 -10.22 10.84
N ARG A 78 9.03 -11.41 10.31
CA ARG A 78 9.05 -12.67 11.08
C ARG A 78 10.43 -13.34 11.07
N HIS A 79 11.28 -13.00 10.10
CA HIS A 79 12.64 -13.51 9.98
C HIS A 79 13.68 -12.63 10.67
N LEU A 80 13.39 -11.34 10.86
CA LEU A 80 14.09 -10.45 11.77
C LEU A 80 13.85 -10.92 13.22
N HIS A 81 14.65 -11.84 13.71
CA HIS A 81 14.74 -12.23 15.12
C HIS A 81 15.92 -11.47 15.77
N ASP A 82 15.84 -11.26 17.09
CA ASP A 82 16.63 -10.37 17.99
C ASP A 82 18.03 -9.85 17.55
N ASP A 83 18.85 -10.62 16.82
CA ASP A 83 20.22 -10.24 16.46
C ASP A 83 20.30 -9.07 15.44
N ASP A 84 19.25 -8.87 14.61
CA ASP A 84 19.23 -7.78 13.60
C ASP A 84 18.87 -6.42 14.20
N VAL A 85 18.27 -6.38 15.40
CA VAL A 85 17.87 -5.12 16.06
C VAL A 85 19.08 -4.35 16.58
N GLU A 86 20.11 -5.06 17.05
CA GLU A 86 21.34 -4.47 17.56
C GLU A 86 22.14 -3.80 16.43
N THR A 87 22.20 -4.43 15.25
CA THR A 87 22.84 -3.87 14.05
C THR A 87 22.08 -2.65 13.50
N LEU A 88 20.74 -2.60 13.65
CA LEU A 88 19.93 -1.45 13.22
C LEU A 88 20.04 -0.24 14.17
N LEU A 89 20.30 -0.49 15.46
CA LEU A 89 20.52 0.54 16.48
C LEU A 89 21.91 1.19 16.37
N GLU A 90 22.88 0.48 15.79
CA GLU A 90 24.25 0.95 15.58
C GLU A 90 24.45 1.74 14.28
N LEU A 91 23.44 1.79 13.39
CA LEU A 91 23.43 2.72 12.28
C LEU A 91 23.35 4.15 12.85
N PRO A 92 24.41 4.97 12.74
CA PRO A 92 24.31 6.38 13.07
C PRO A 92 23.18 6.94 12.20
N ASP A 93 22.29 7.71 12.82
CA ASP A 93 21.27 8.49 12.11
C ASP A 93 22.01 9.58 11.30
N GLU A 94 22.67 9.17 10.22
CA GLU A 94 23.43 10.04 9.34
C GLU A 94 22.42 11.01 8.72
N VAL A 95 22.38 12.21 9.33
CA VAL A 95 21.65 13.40 8.88
C VAL A 95 20.17 13.45 9.27
N ALA A 96 19.86 13.32 10.55
CA ALA A 96 18.60 13.84 11.10
C ALA A 96 18.78 15.28 11.61
N ASP A 97 18.67 16.25 10.69
CA ASP A 97 18.54 17.68 11.01
C ASP A 97 17.36 17.88 12.01
N PRO A 98 17.57 18.54 13.17
CA PRO A 98 16.51 18.80 14.14
C PRO A 98 15.24 19.42 13.52
N GLU A 99 15.39 20.27 12.50
CA GLU A 99 14.25 20.84 11.78
C GLU A 99 13.44 19.79 11.04
N ARG A 100 14.11 18.81 10.41
CA ARG A 100 13.46 17.68 9.72
C ARG A 100 12.72 16.78 10.70
N ILE A 101 13.28 16.53 11.89
CA ILE A 101 12.61 15.72 12.93
C ILE A 101 11.34 16.43 13.42
N VAL A 102 11.42 17.73 13.71
CA VAL A 102 10.27 18.51 14.17
C VAL A 102 9.19 18.57 13.09
N ALA A 103 9.57 18.80 11.83
CA ALA A 103 8.63 18.80 10.70
C ALA A 103 7.97 17.42 10.50
N ALA A 104 8.73 16.32 10.63
CA ALA A 104 8.20 14.97 10.55
C ALA A 104 7.19 14.67 11.67
N ARG A 105 7.51 15.06 12.91
CA ARG A 105 6.59 14.91 14.06
C ARG A 105 5.30 15.67 13.85
N ARG A 106 5.36 16.93 13.40
CA ARG A 106 4.18 17.74 13.08
C ARG A 106 3.29 17.09 12.01
N LYS A 107 3.88 16.50 10.97
CA LYS A 107 3.13 15.77 9.93
C LYS A 107 2.44 14.52 10.48
N VAL A 108 3.11 13.79 11.37
CA VAL A 108 2.53 12.63 12.04
C VAL A 108 1.37 13.04 12.94
N ASP A 109 1.50 14.14 13.68
CA ASP A 109 0.45 14.61 14.58
C ASP A 109 -0.77 15.14 13.81
N ALA A 110 -0.57 15.91 12.73
CA ALA A 110 -1.65 16.32 11.84
C ALA A 110 -2.40 15.10 11.26
N LEU A 111 -1.67 14.06 10.85
CA LEU A 111 -2.30 12.82 10.38
C LEU A 111 -3.11 12.12 11.49
N LYS A 112 -2.62 12.09 12.74
CA LYS A 112 -3.38 11.53 13.87
C LYS A 112 -4.68 12.30 14.09
N ASP A 113 -4.64 13.63 14.01
CA ASP A 113 -5.81 14.48 14.20
C ASP A 113 -6.85 14.23 13.11
N VAL A 114 -6.41 14.16 11.84
CA VAL A 114 -7.28 13.77 10.73
C VAL A 114 -7.89 12.39 10.98
N LEU A 115 -7.08 11.38 11.31
CA LEU A 115 -7.57 10.02 11.59
C LEU A 115 -8.55 9.98 12.76
N SER A 116 -8.41 10.87 13.75
CA SER A 116 -9.30 10.94 14.91
C SER A 116 -10.74 11.29 14.54
N GLY A 117 -10.95 12.05 13.45
CA GLY A 117 -12.28 12.42 12.98
C GLY A 117 -13.01 11.35 12.16
N LEU A 118 -12.36 10.21 11.87
CA LEU A 118 -13.02 9.06 11.25
C LEU A 118 -13.89 8.30 12.27
N PRO A 119 -15.05 7.73 11.87
CA PRO A 119 -15.78 6.80 12.71
C PRO A 119 -14.88 5.63 13.17
N PRO A 120 -15.01 5.16 14.43
CA PRO A 120 -14.06 4.21 15.03
C PRO A 120 -13.81 2.95 14.17
N ARG A 121 -14.88 2.38 13.61
CA ARG A 121 -14.80 1.20 12.74
C ARG A 121 -14.05 1.48 11.44
N ARG A 122 -14.32 2.62 10.79
CA ARG A 122 -13.63 3.03 9.56
C ARG A 122 -12.14 3.26 9.80
N ARG A 123 -11.81 3.91 10.92
CA ARG A 123 -10.42 4.10 11.36
C ARG A 123 -9.73 2.76 11.58
N ALA A 124 -10.37 1.83 12.30
CA ALA A 124 -9.81 0.50 12.55
C ALA A 124 -9.57 -0.28 11.25
N ILE A 125 -10.50 -0.22 10.30
CA ILE A 125 -10.34 -0.84 8.97
C ILE A 125 -9.17 -0.21 8.20
N LEU A 126 -9.03 1.12 8.22
CA LEU A 126 -7.92 1.81 7.56
C LEU A 126 -6.57 1.45 8.19
N LEU A 127 -6.47 1.42 9.51
CA LEU A 127 -5.26 1.02 10.23
C LEU A 127 -4.91 -0.44 9.96
N ALA A 128 -5.89 -1.34 9.97
CA ALA A 128 -5.68 -2.74 9.60
C ALA A 128 -5.07 -2.88 8.19
N ALA A 129 -5.54 -2.08 7.23
CA ALA A 129 -5.01 -2.12 5.87
C ALA A 129 -3.63 -1.47 5.70
N ARG A 130 -3.31 -0.43 6.48
CA ARG A 130 -2.15 0.44 6.24
C ARG A 130 -1.01 0.28 7.25
N VAL A 131 -1.35 -0.06 8.48
CA VAL A 131 -0.40 -0.25 9.59
C VAL A 131 -0.18 -1.73 9.85
N ASP A 132 -1.27 -2.50 9.96
CA ASP A 132 -1.17 -3.95 10.21
C ASP A 132 -0.83 -4.72 8.92
N GLY A 133 -0.96 -4.08 7.75
CA GLY A 133 -0.71 -4.73 6.46
C GLY A 133 -1.68 -5.88 6.16
N LEU A 134 -2.91 -5.84 6.63
CA LEU A 134 -3.90 -6.85 6.30
C LEU A 134 -4.47 -6.66 4.89
N LEU A 135 -4.65 -7.77 4.18
CA LEU A 135 -5.37 -7.83 2.92
C LEU A 135 -6.86 -7.57 3.15
N ASN A 136 -7.55 -7.00 2.17
CA ASN A 136 -8.99 -6.72 2.29
C ASN A 136 -9.83 -7.96 2.68
N ARG A 137 -9.45 -9.16 2.23
CA ARG A 137 -10.09 -10.43 2.63
C ARG A 137 -9.87 -10.77 4.11
N GLU A 138 -8.66 -10.56 4.62
CA GLU A 138 -8.31 -10.79 6.03
C GLU A 138 -9.04 -9.76 6.91
N ILE A 139 -9.20 -8.52 6.43
CA ILE A 139 -10.01 -7.49 7.08
C ILE A 139 -11.50 -7.87 7.08
N ALA A 140 -12.02 -8.38 5.96
CA ALA A 140 -13.40 -8.82 5.85
C ALA A 140 -13.71 -9.91 6.89
N GLU A 141 -12.84 -10.91 7.00
CA GLU A 141 -12.90 -11.97 8.00
C GLU A 141 -12.79 -11.42 9.43
N ARG A 142 -11.77 -10.59 9.72
CA ARG A 142 -11.51 -10.02 11.05
C ARG A 142 -12.68 -9.19 11.57
N PHE A 143 -13.35 -8.44 10.70
CA PHE A 143 -14.45 -7.56 11.07
C PHE A 143 -15.84 -8.18 10.81
N GLY A 144 -15.91 -9.42 10.31
CA GLY A 144 -17.16 -10.13 10.03
C GLY A 144 -18.04 -9.46 8.97
N ILE A 145 -17.42 -8.85 7.95
CA ILE A 145 -18.11 -7.99 6.96
C ILE A 145 -17.77 -8.41 5.54
N SER A 146 -18.59 -8.00 4.57
CA SER A 146 -18.33 -8.33 3.17
C SER A 146 -17.08 -7.62 2.65
N LEU A 147 -16.39 -8.24 1.69
CA LEU A 147 -15.26 -7.64 0.99
C LEU A 147 -15.65 -6.26 0.41
N ARG A 148 -16.82 -6.19 -0.24
CA ARG A 148 -17.39 -4.94 -0.78
C ARG A 148 -17.56 -3.84 0.26
N LEU A 149 -17.85 -4.18 1.53
CA LEU A 149 -17.95 -3.20 2.60
C LEU A 149 -16.58 -2.74 3.09
N VAL A 150 -15.59 -3.64 3.20
CA VAL A 150 -14.19 -3.24 3.49
C VAL A 150 -13.71 -2.21 2.48
N GLU A 151 -13.97 -2.51 1.21
CA GLU A 151 -13.64 -1.69 0.06
C GLU A 151 -14.27 -0.29 0.09
N SER A 152 -15.56 -0.22 0.41
CA SER A 152 -16.27 1.06 0.52
C SER A 152 -15.80 1.87 1.73
N GLU A 153 -15.56 1.22 2.88
CA GLU A 153 -15.03 1.85 4.09
C GLU A 153 -13.63 2.43 3.85
N LEU A 154 -12.74 1.67 3.20
CA LEU A 154 -11.40 2.13 2.85
C LEU A 154 -11.43 3.31 1.87
N SER A 155 -12.30 3.27 0.87
CA SER A 155 -12.48 4.37 -0.10
C SER A 155 -12.97 5.63 0.60
N ALA A 156 -13.98 5.51 1.47
CA ALA A 156 -14.51 6.62 2.26
C ALA A 156 -13.45 7.19 3.22
N ALA A 157 -12.64 6.33 3.85
CA ALA A 157 -11.58 6.75 4.75
C ALA A 157 -10.50 7.55 4.03
N MET A 158 -10.04 7.08 2.85
CA MET A 158 -9.04 7.78 2.05
C MET A 158 -9.54 9.12 1.52
N LYS A 159 -10.81 9.17 1.08
CA LYS A 159 -11.43 10.43 0.63
C LYS A 159 -11.49 11.45 1.76
N TYR A 160 -11.91 11.02 2.96
CA TYR A 160 -11.96 11.88 4.13
C TYR A 160 -10.57 12.41 4.50
N CYS A 161 -9.55 11.53 4.55
CA CYS A 161 -8.19 11.96 4.90
C CYS A 161 -7.64 12.96 3.89
N LEU A 162 -7.81 12.70 2.60
CA LEU A 162 -7.34 13.61 1.54
C LEU A 162 -8.00 14.98 1.65
N GLN A 163 -9.31 15.03 1.88
CA GLN A 163 -10.04 16.28 2.00
C GLN A 163 -9.54 17.11 3.19
N ARG A 164 -9.41 16.49 4.37
CA ARG A 164 -8.95 17.20 5.58
C ARG A 164 -7.50 17.67 5.47
N MET A 165 -6.62 16.85 4.88
CA MET A 165 -5.23 17.24 4.67
C MET A 165 -5.08 18.40 3.67
N GLN A 166 -6.00 18.55 2.71
CA GLN A 166 -6.02 19.70 1.78
C GLN A 166 -6.53 20.99 2.42
N GLU A 167 -7.44 20.88 3.39
CA GLU A 167 -7.99 22.01 4.15
C GLU A 167 -6.96 22.59 5.16
N GLU A 168 -6.03 21.77 5.66
CA GLU A 168 -4.98 22.16 6.62
C GLU A 168 -3.74 22.85 6.00
N GLY A 169 -3.76 23.15 4.69
CA GLY A 169 -2.81 24.09 4.07
C GLY A 169 -1.42 23.56 3.69
N GLU A 170 -1.11 22.28 3.90
CA GLU A 170 0.01 21.62 3.23
C GLU A 170 -0.49 20.94 1.94
N PRO A 171 0.02 21.31 0.74
CA PRO A 171 -0.33 20.59 -0.47
C PRO A 171 0.19 19.16 -0.34
N TYR A 172 -0.70 18.22 -0.03
CA TYR A 172 -0.40 16.79 -0.13
C TYR A 172 -0.03 16.48 -1.59
N THR A 173 1.28 16.41 -1.86
CA THR A 173 1.86 16.10 -3.18
C THR A 173 1.72 14.61 -3.55
N GLY A 174 0.98 13.83 -2.76
CA GLY A 174 0.61 12.45 -3.08
C GLY A 174 -0.41 12.41 -4.21
N SER A 175 0.10 12.53 -5.44
CA SER A 175 -0.67 12.53 -6.68
C SER A 175 -1.59 11.30 -6.82
N ARG A 176 -2.90 11.59 -6.76
CA ARG A 176 -4.03 10.87 -7.36
C ARG A 176 -3.92 9.34 -7.36
N GLY A 177 -4.14 8.74 -6.20
CA GLY A 177 -4.78 7.43 -6.13
C GLY A 177 -6.30 7.66 -6.22
N GLY A 178 -6.85 7.70 -7.43
CA GLY A 178 -8.30 7.73 -7.62
C GLY A 178 -8.99 6.56 -6.89
N PRO A 179 -10.30 6.68 -6.62
CA PRO A 179 -11.04 5.66 -5.87
C PRO A 179 -10.78 4.29 -6.47
N ARG A 180 -10.26 3.38 -5.64
CA ARG A 180 -10.09 1.97 -6.01
C ARG A 180 -11.47 1.44 -6.37
N LYS A 181 -11.73 1.27 -7.66
CA LYS A 181 -12.82 0.42 -8.12
C LYS A 181 -12.27 -1.00 -8.07
N PHE A 182 -12.77 -1.72 -7.08
CA PHE A 182 -12.61 -3.15 -6.95
C PHE A 182 -13.38 -3.86 -8.05
#